data_AF-A0A2V3TW68-F1
#
_entry.id   AF-A0A2V3TW68-F1
#
_cell.length_a   1.000
_cell.length_b   1.000
_cell.length_c   1.000
_cell.angle_alpha   90.00
_cell.angle_beta   90.00
_cell.angle_gamma   90.00
#
_symmetry.space_group_name_H-M   'P 1'
#
loop_
_entity.id
_entity.type
_entity.pdbx_description
1 polymer ?
#
loop_
_entity_poly.entity_id
_entity_poly.type
_entity_poly.pdbx_seq_one_letter_code
_entity_poly.pdbx_strand_id
1 'polypeptide(L)'
;MSDDPFIPYAVIETANWPPTSVMTIWAIGAANLKRIDLDLSQPEDTFIDQALAGLQAKLDRYGGKELPSFGRPISIVINLEPNRGIRIGLDGTILDKLDWTMTIGSASMSAKNKKVSLELNK
;
A
#
# COMPACT_ATOMS: atom_id res chain seq x y z
N MET A 1 -15.36 -17.74 3.38
CA MET A 1 -15.11 -16.30 3.61
C MET A 1 -14.60 -16.20 5.02
N SER A 2 -13.50 -15.51 5.25
CA SER A 2 -12.98 -15.31 6.61
C SER A 2 -13.94 -14.37 7.34
N ASP A 3 -14.44 -14.79 8.51
CA ASP A 3 -15.35 -14.01 9.35
C ASP A 3 -14.64 -12.86 10.10
N ASP A 4 -13.34 -12.65 9.83
CA ASP A 4 -12.57 -11.59 10.46
C ASP A 4 -13.07 -10.20 10.00
N PRO A 5 -13.27 -9.26 10.94
CA PRO A 5 -13.73 -7.92 10.62
C PRO A 5 -12.74 -7.20 9.71
N PHE A 6 -13.25 -6.43 8.76
CA PHE A 6 -12.42 -5.59 7.90
C PHE A 6 -11.71 -4.53 8.76
N ILE A 7 -10.38 -4.51 8.70
CA ILE A 7 -9.54 -3.55 9.40
C ILE A 7 -9.17 -2.45 8.41
N PRO A 8 -9.56 -1.18 8.62
CA PRO A 8 -9.16 -0.07 7.75
C PRO A 8 -7.64 0.06 7.59
N TYR A 9 -7.21 0.38 6.38
CA TYR A 9 -5.80 0.59 6.04
C TYR A 9 -5.65 1.47 4.81
N ALA A 10 -4.50 2.13 4.70
CA ALA A 10 -4.17 2.91 3.52
C ALA A 10 -3.13 2.20 2.63
N VAL A 11 -3.20 2.48 1.33
CA VAL A 11 -2.30 1.95 0.31
C VAL A 11 -1.79 3.10 -0.54
N ILE A 12 -0.47 3.19 -0.65
CA ILE A 12 0.18 4.24 -1.44
C ILE A 12 0.11 3.86 -2.92
N GLU A 13 -0.46 4.72 -3.76
CA GLU A 13 -0.38 4.61 -5.21
C GLU A 13 0.91 5.26 -5.72
N THR A 14 1.54 4.64 -6.72
CA THR A 14 2.92 4.94 -7.09
C THR A 14 3.13 4.91 -8.59
N ALA A 15 4.12 5.65 -9.08
CA ALA A 15 4.40 5.82 -10.51
C ALA A 15 4.71 4.51 -11.26
N ASN A 16 5.35 3.54 -10.60
CA ASN A 16 5.71 2.29 -11.26
C ASN A 16 4.66 1.21 -10.94
N TRP A 17 3.86 0.90 -11.94
CA TRP A 17 3.04 -0.31 -11.99
C TRP A 17 3.07 -0.91 -13.41
N PRO A 18 3.69 -2.07 -13.63
CA PRO A 18 4.28 -2.97 -12.62
C PRO A 18 5.55 -2.38 -11.95
N PRO A 19 5.95 -2.94 -10.80
CA PRO A 19 7.17 -2.53 -10.09
C PRO A 19 8.44 -2.83 -10.90
N THR A 20 9.50 -2.03 -10.69
CA THR A 20 10.76 -2.15 -11.44
C THR A 20 11.65 -3.31 -10.99
N SER A 21 11.48 -3.82 -9.77
CA SER A 21 12.23 -4.98 -9.27
C SER A 21 11.38 -5.86 -8.37
N VAL A 22 11.08 -7.07 -8.86
CA VAL A 22 10.37 -8.13 -8.13
C VAL A 22 11.23 -8.68 -6.99
N MET A 23 12.55 -8.77 -7.17
CA MET A 23 13.49 -9.21 -6.12
C MET A 23 13.42 -8.33 -4.87
N THR A 24 13.34 -7.01 -5.05
CA THR A 24 13.19 -6.07 -3.93
C THR A 24 11.86 -6.24 -3.21
N ILE A 25 10.78 -6.49 -3.97
CA ILE A 25 9.46 -6.75 -3.39
C ILE A 25 9.46 -8.05 -2.60
N TRP A 26 10.13 -9.09 -3.10
CA TRP A 26 10.29 -10.33 -2.36
C TRP A 26 11.09 -10.12 -1.05
N ALA A 27 12.19 -9.36 -1.11
CA ALA A 27 13.05 -9.13 0.05
C ALA A 27 12.41 -8.25 1.14
N ILE A 28 11.66 -7.21 0.75
CA ILE A 28 11.09 -6.23 1.68
C ILE A 28 9.62 -6.53 1.99
N GLY A 29 8.86 -7.02 1.02
CA GLY A 29 7.42 -7.21 1.08
C GLY A 29 6.64 -6.00 0.54
N ALA A 30 5.71 -6.25 -0.39
CA ALA A 30 4.86 -5.20 -0.97
C ALA A 30 4.04 -4.45 0.10
N ALA A 31 3.53 -5.16 1.12
CA ALA A 31 2.82 -4.55 2.23
C ALA A 31 3.72 -3.61 3.05
N ASN A 32 4.95 -4.02 3.36
CA ASN A 32 5.89 -3.15 4.07
C ASN A 32 6.23 -1.88 3.28
N LEU A 33 6.24 -1.97 1.95
CA LEU A 33 6.51 -0.83 1.06
C LEU A 33 5.30 0.09 0.88
N LYS A 34 4.09 -0.45 0.72
CA LYS A 34 2.92 0.33 0.27
C LYS A 34 1.79 0.47 1.31
N ARG A 35 1.69 -0.42 2.29
CA ARG A 35 0.62 -0.40 3.30
C ARG A 35 0.94 0.58 4.42
N ILE A 36 -0.05 1.35 4.83
CA ILE A 36 -0.02 2.12 6.06
C ILE A 36 -1.16 1.58 6.93
N ASP A 37 -0.80 1.07 8.11
CA ASP A 37 -1.77 0.67 9.11
C ASP A 37 -2.26 1.92 9.84
N LEU A 38 -3.57 1.98 10.08
CA LEU A 38 -4.23 3.09 10.74
C LEU A 38 -4.46 2.75 12.21
N ASP A 39 -4.28 3.75 13.08
CA ASP A 39 -4.66 3.69 14.47
C ASP A 39 -6.17 3.85 14.60
N LEU A 40 -6.84 2.72 14.82
CA LEU A 40 -8.29 2.62 14.97
C LEU A 40 -8.78 3.03 16.36
N SER A 41 -7.87 3.35 17.31
CA SER A 41 -8.26 3.97 18.57
C SER A 41 -8.61 5.45 18.40
N GLN A 42 -8.19 6.05 17.28
CA GLN A 42 -8.52 7.42 16.90
C GLN A 42 -9.75 7.48 15.99
N PRO A 43 -10.46 8.62 15.92
CA PRO A 43 -11.62 8.77 15.05
C PRO A 43 -11.24 8.77 13.55
N GLU A 44 -12.17 8.36 12.69
CA GLU A 44 -11.93 8.22 11.24
C GLU A 44 -11.53 9.53 10.54
N ASP A 45 -11.91 10.69 11.09
CA ASP A 45 -11.53 12.00 10.54
C ASP A 45 -10.01 12.25 10.59
N THR A 46 -9.28 11.50 11.43
CA THR A 46 -7.82 11.53 11.51
C THR A 46 -7.12 10.66 10.46
N PHE A 47 -7.84 9.78 9.74
CA PHE A 47 -7.20 8.80 8.86
C PHE A 47 -6.43 9.41 7.70
N ILE A 48 -6.85 10.58 7.21
CA ILE A 48 -6.11 11.32 6.17
C ILE A 48 -4.74 11.74 6.73
N ASP A 49 -4.71 12.36 7.90
CA ASP A 49 -3.47 12.80 8.54
C ASP A 49 -2.55 11.62 8.87
N GLN A 50 -3.12 10.52 9.38
CA GLN A 50 -2.38 9.29 9.64
C GLN A 50 -1.78 8.70 8.36
N ALA A 51 -2.52 8.71 7.25
CA ALA A 51 -2.03 8.23 5.96
C ALA A 51 -0.90 9.10 5.41
N LEU A 52 -1.00 10.43 5.51
CA LEU A 52 0.06 11.35 5.11
C LEU A 52 1.31 11.19 5.98
N ALA A 53 1.13 11.06 7.30
CA ALA A 53 2.23 10.81 8.22
C ALA A 53 2.91 9.46 7.95
N GLY A 54 2.13 8.41 7.69
CA GLY A 54 2.62 7.09 7.33
C GLY A 54 3.39 7.08 6.01
N LEU A 55 2.95 7.87 5.02
CA LEU A 55 3.67 8.07 3.77
C LEU A 55 5.03 8.73 4.05
N GLN A 56 5.03 9.85 4.78
CA GLN A 56 6.26 10.58 5.09
C GLN A 56 7.26 9.69 5.83
N ALA A 57 6.82 8.94 6.84
CA ALA A 57 7.67 8.01 7.58
C ALA A 57 8.31 6.94 6.69
N LYS A 58 7.59 6.44 5.67
CA LYS A 58 8.18 5.50 4.70
C LYS A 58 9.17 6.18 3.77
N LEU A 59 8.88 7.38 3.28
CA LEU A 59 9.81 8.13 2.45
C LEU A 59 11.11 8.39 3.22
N ASP A 60 11.02 8.85 4.47
CA ASP A 60 12.19 9.10 5.33
C ASP A 60 13.02 7.83 5.54
N ARG A 61 12.36 6.67 5.69
CA ARG A 61 13.02 5.37 5.84
C ARG A 61 13.80 4.93 4.59
N TYR A 62 13.34 5.26 3.38
CA TYR A 62 13.86 4.68 2.13
C TYR A 62 14.59 5.66 1.20
N GLY A 63 14.75 6.94 1.57
CA GLY A 63 15.56 7.90 0.80
C GLY A 63 14.81 9.13 0.27
N GLY A 64 13.70 9.49 0.92
CA GLY A 64 13.11 10.84 0.94
C GLY A 64 12.10 11.18 -0.15
N LYS A 65 12.12 10.50 -1.31
CA LYS A 65 11.21 10.86 -2.42
C LYS A 65 10.56 9.69 -3.15
N GLU A 66 11.07 8.48 -2.96
CA GLU A 66 10.63 7.30 -3.72
C GLU A 66 10.53 6.07 -2.83
N LEU A 67 9.60 5.19 -3.16
CA LEU A 67 9.48 3.87 -2.57
C LEU A 67 10.28 2.86 -3.41
N PRO A 68 11.07 1.96 -2.78
CA PRO A 68 11.80 0.92 -3.48
C PRO A 68 10.91 0.15 -4.46
N SER A 69 11.39 -0.03 -5.69
CA SER A 69 10.69 -0.66 -6.84
C SER A 69 9.41 0.02 -7.35
N PHE A 70 8.78 0.89 -6.57
CA PHE A 70 7.49 1.50 -6.89
C PHE A 70 7.62 2.96 -7.35
N GLY A 71 8.76 3.60 -7.09
CA GLY A 71 9.02 4.98 -7.52
C GLY A 71 8.28 6.00 -6.66
N ARG A 72 7.93 7.15 -7.26
CA ARG A 72 7.29 8.26 -6.53
C ARG A 72 5.84 7.93 -6.16
N PRO A 73 5.38 8.33 -4.97
CA PRO A 73 3.95 8.36 -4.64
C PRO A 73 3.18 9.28 -5.60
N ILE A 74 1.93 8.92 -5.91
CA ILE A 74 1.00 9.72 -6.72
C ILE A 74 -0.18 10.17 -5.86
N SER A 75 -0.74 9.23 -5.10
CA SER A 75 -1.93 9.39 -4.27
C SER A 75 -1.92 8.32 -3.18
N ILE A 76 -2.86 8.40 -2.25
CA ILE A 76 -3.08 7.36 -1.25
C ILE A 76 -4.54 6.94 -1.31
N VAL A 77 -4.80 5.64 -1.29
CA VAL A 77 -6.14 5.08 -1.12
C VAL A 77 -6.30 4.65 0.32
N ILE A 78 -7.29 5.20 1.02
CA ILE A 78 -7.69 4.78 2.36
C ILE A 78 -8.90 3.87 2.21
N ASN A 79 -8.73 2.57 2.50
CA ASN A 79 -9.83 1.63 2.55
C ASN A 79 -10.49 1.69 3.93
N LEU A 80 -11.76 2.07 3.97
CA LEU A 80 -12.55 2.25 5.20
C LEU A 80 -13.37 1.01 5.53
N GLU A 81 -14.01 0.42 4.52
CA GLU A 81 -14.80 -0.80 4.61
C GLU A 81 -14.61 -1.64 3.33
N PRO A 82 -15.10 -2.89 3.28
CA PRO A 82 -15.19 -3.61 2.02
C PRO A 82 -15.96 -2.77 1.00
N ASN A 83 -15.33 -2.48 -0.15
CA ASN A 83 -15.90 -1.65 -1.21
C ASN A 83 -16.25 -0.22 -0.79
N ARG A 84 -15.60 0.32 0.25
CA ARG A 84 -15.70 1.75 0.60
C ARG A 84 -14.31 2.29 0.89
N GLY A 85 -13.91 3.28 0.11
CA GLY A 85 -12.65 3.97 0.32
C GLY A 85 -12.67 5.40 -0.16
N ILE A 86 -11.59 6.10 0.12
CA ILE A 86 -11.32 7.44 -0.42
C ILE A 86 -9.93 7.45 -1.04
N ARG A 87 -9.81 8.11 -2.20
CA ARG A 87 -8.50 8.44 -2.78
C ARG A 87 -8.18 9.88 -2.39
N ILE A 88 -7.00 10.07 -1.82
CA ILE A 88 -6.50 11.40 -1.45
C ILE A 88 -5.23 11.75 -2.22
N GLY A 89 -5.06 13.04 -2.48
CA GLY A 89 -3.82 13.62 -2.96
C GLY A 89 -2.74 13.59 -1.88
N LEU A 90 -1.50 13.86 -2.28
CA LEU A 90 -0.36 13.94 -1.35
C LEU A 90 -0.41 15.19 -0.45
N ASP A 91 -1.37 16.09 -0.70
CA ASP A 91 -1.69 17.27 0.12
C ASP A 91 -2.90 17.04 1.04
N GLY A 92 -3.48 15.83 1.05
CA GLY A 92 -4.65 15.47 1.85
C GLY A 92 -5.99 15.80 1.21
N THR A 93 -6.01 16.40 0.02
CA THR A 93 -7.28 16.67 -0.69
C THR A 93 -7.96 15.38 -1.11
N ILE A 94 -9.28 15.27 -0.92
CA ILE A 94 -10.05 14.12 -1.40
C ILE A 94 -10.23 14.27 -2.92
N LEU A 95 -9.64 13.33 -3.66
CA LEU A 95 -9.72 13.28 -5.12
C LEU A 95 -10.93 12.46 -5.59
N ASP A 96 -11.25 11.39 -4.88
CA ASP A 96 -12.32 10.46 -5.27
C ASP A 96 -12.89 9.67 -4.07
N LYS A 97 -14.11 9.18 -4.23
CA LYS A 97 -14.76 8.21 -3.33
C LYS A 97 -14.92 6.89 -4.07
N LEU A 98 -14.41 5.82 -3.48
CA LEU A 98 -14.27 4.53 -4.14
C LEU A 98 -15.33 3.54 -3.63
N ASP A 99 -15.91 2.79 -4.56
CA ASP A 99 -16.84 1.68 -4.33
C ASP A 99 -16.15 0.31 -4.47
N TRP A 100 -14.83 0.28 -4.31
CA TRP A 100 -13.97 -0.90 -4.37
C TRP A 100 -12.84 -0.79 -3.34
N THR A 101 -12.17 -1.90 -3.05
CA THR A 101 -11.05 -1.95 -2.10
C THR A 101 -9.72 -2.12 -2.82
N MET A 102 -8.77 -1.24 -2.57
CA MET A 102 -7.39 -1.38 -3.07
C MET A 102 -6.69 -2.48 -2.28
N THR A 103 -6.36 -3.59 -2.95
CA THR A 103 -5.53 -4.65 -2.38
C THR A 103 -4.06 -4.43 -2.68
N ILE A 104 -3.19 -4.87 -1.75
CA ILE A 104 -1.76 -4.91 -2.00
C ILE A 104 -1.44 -6.27 -2.60
N GLY A 105 -1.09 -6.29 -3.88
CA GLY A 105 -0.60 -7.51 -4.54
C GLY A 105 0.57 -8.11 -3.76
N SER A 106 0.66 -9.44 -3.76
CA SER A 106 1.73 -10.17 -3.06
C SER A 106 2.71 -10.77 -4.06
N ALA A 107 3.98 -10.89 -3.68
CA ALA A 107 4.97 -11.64 -4.44
C ALA A 107 5.36 -12.88 -3.64
N SER A 108 5.31 -14.06 -4.26
CA SER A 108 5.79 -15.30 -3.66
C SER A 108 6.98 -15.84 -4.45
N MET A 109 7.90 -16.51 -3.74
CA MET A 109 9.01 -17.23 -4.35
C MET A 109 8.86 -18.72 -4.05
N SER A 110 8.84 -19.53 -5.10
CA SER A 110 8.85 -20.99 -4.96
C SER A 110 10.19 -21.56 -5.44
N ALA A 111 10.77 -22.45 -4.64
CA ALA A 111 11.94 -23.23 -5.04
C ALA A 111 11.48 -24.66 -5.31
N LYS A 112 11.30 -25.02 -6.58
CA LYS A 112 11.14 -26.42 -7.00
C LYS A 112 12.33 -26.80 -7.90
N ASN A 113 13.02 -27.87 -7.52
CA ASN A 113 14.08 -28.50 -8.32
C ASN A 113 15.16 -27.55 -8.87
N LYS A 114 15.82 -26.78 -7.99
CA LYS A 114 16.91 -25.84 -8.33
C LYS A 114 16.52 -24.70 -9.31
N LYS A 115 15.23 -24.52 -9.61
CA LYS A 115 14.69 -23.33 -10.28
C LYS A 115 13.96 -22.49 -9.24
N VAL A 116 14.33 -21.21 -9.20
CA VAL A 116 13.64 -20.18 -8.44
C VAL A 116 12.62 -19.53 -9.38
N SER A 117 11.33 -19.60 -9.07
CA SER A 117 10.28 -18.85 -9.75
C SER A 117 9.76 -17.73 -8.84
N LEU A 118 9.62 -16.53 -9.41
CA LEU A 118 9.04 -15.36 -8.76
C LEU A 118 7.71 -15.08 -9.42
N GLU A 119 6.64 -15.12 -8.63
CA GLU A 119 5.27 -14.91 -9.11
C GLU A 119 4.68 -13.68 -8.43
N LEU A 120 4.07 -12.80 -9.23
CA LEU A 120 3.30 -11.65 -8.76
C LEU A 120 1.83 -12.05 -8.75
N ASN A 121 1.24 -12.13 -7.56
CA ASN A 121 -0.17 -12.38 -7.39
C ASN A 121 -0.91 -11.03 -7.31
N LYS A 122 -1.86 -10.86 -8.22
CA LYS A 122 -2.75 -9.68 -8.28
C LYS A 122 -3.83 -9.76 -7.21
#